data_AF-A0A1G5GW89-F1
#
_entry.id   AF-A0A1G5GW89-F1
#
_cell.length_a   1.000
_cell.length_b   1.000
_cell.length_c   1.000
_cell.angle_alpha   90.00
_cell.angle_beta   90.00
_cell.angle_gamma   90.00
#
_symmetry.space_group_name_H-M   'P 1'
#
loop_
_entity.id
_entity.type
_entity.pdbx_description
1 polymer ?
#
loop_
_entity_poly.entity_id
_entity_poly.type
_entity_poly.pdbx_seq_one_letter_code
_entity_poly.pdbx_strand_id
1 'polypeptide(L)'
;MKTFLSALLGLCNSGLFAIHIHNVQITPIDLQTVNVSLTTEAEELYYFDSWNYVLAGNVLTVNAFFIEGFGSTIAYLNNNFAVPLSVPQQYTVIIRVFYTNTVYAFKTLKDMVRIPYRHPRRLPEVLRG
;
A
#
# COMPACT_ATOMS: atom_id res chain seq x y z
N MET A 1 -44.02 -17.20 22.13
CA MET A 1 -42.65 -16.65 22.16
C MET A 1 -41.71 -17.59 21.43
N LYS A 2 -41.40 -17.36 20.14
CA LYS A 2 -40.36 -18.09 19.39
C LYS A 2 -40.26 -17.53 17.96
N THR A 3 -39.70 -16.32 17.79
CA THR A 3 -39.23 -15.80 16.48
C THR A 3 -38.43 -14.52 16.74
N PHE A 4 -37.27 -14.62 17.37
CA PHE A 4 -36.36 -13.48 17.51
C PHE A 4 -34.88 -13.87 17.45
N LEU A 5 -34.58 -15.00 16.80
CA LEU A 5 -33.20 -15.52 16.70
C LEU A 5 -32.64 -15.51 15.26
N SER A 6 -33.35 -14.91 14.30
CA SER A 6 -32.95 -14.94 12.87
C SER A 6 -32.39 -13.61 12.37
N ALA A 7 -32.37 -12.55 13.17
CA ALA A 7 -31.95 -11.21 12.74
C ALA A 7 -30.49 -10.84 13.12
N LEU A 8 -29.79 -11.68 13.89
CA LEU A 8 -28.44 -11.36 14.40
C LEU A 8 -27.29 -11.92 13.55
N LEU A 9 -27.56 -12.70 12.50
CA LEU A 9 -26.52 -13.23 11.59
C LEU A 9 -26.12 -12.27 10.45
N GLY A 10 -26.65 -11.04 10.42
CA GLY A 10 -26.51 -10.13 9.27
C GLY A 10 -25.43 -9.05 9.37
N LEU A 11 -24.64 -8.98 10.45
CA LEU A 11 -23.80 -7.79 10.73
C LEU A 11 -22.28 -7.98 10.66
N CYS A 12 -21.76 -9.16 10.33
CA CYS A 12 -20.32 -9.36 10.13
C CYS A 12 -19.94 -9.29 8.64
N ASN A 13 -20.31 -8.20 7.96
CA ASN A 13 -19.70 -7.81 6.69
C ASN A 13 -18.44 -6.96 6.97
N SER A 14 -17.56 -7.46 7.84
CA SER A 14 -16.16 -7.03 7.80
C SER A 14 -15.63 -7.58 6.49
N GLY A 15 -15.62 -6.74 5.44
CA GLY A 15 -14.97 -7.10 4.18
C GLY A 15 -13.55 -7.53 4.52
N LEU A 16 -13.28 -8.84 4.43
CA LEU A 16 -11.96 -9.41 4.64
C LEU A 16 -11.08 -8.79 3.56
N PHE A 17 -10.27 -7.80 3.94
CA PHE A 17 -9.30 -7.26 3.01
C PHE A 17 -8.24 -8.34 2.87
N ALA A 18 -8.28 -9.07 1.76
CA ALA A 18 -7.33 -10.14 1.52
C ALA A 18 -5.86 -9.69 1.62
N ILE A 19 -5.60 -8.38 1.45
CA ILE A 19 -4.30 -7.74 1.65
C ILE A 19 -4.52 -6.41 2.38
N HIS A 20 -3.81 -6.23 3.49
CA HIS A 20 -3.82 -5.06 4.35
C HIS A 20 -2.47 -4.34 4.32
N ILE A 21 -2.48 -3.01 4.35
CA ILE A 21 -1.29 -2.20 4.56
C ILE A 21 -0.98 -2.20 6.06
N HIS A 22 0.07 -2.92 6.44
CA HIS A 22 0.51 -3.01 7.84
C HIS A 22 1.36 -1.79 8.23
N ASN A 23 2.29 -1.39 7.37
CA ASN A 23 3.16 -0.24 7.62
C ASN A 23 3.62 0.42 6.31
N VAL A 24 3.80 1.74 6.36
CA VAL A 24 4.41 2.50 5.27
C VAL A 24 5.47 3.42 5.85
N GLN A 25 6.67 3.36 5.29
CA GLN A 25 7.76 4.28 5.60
C GLN A 25 8.20 5.01 4.35
N ILE A 26 8.41 6.32 4.48
CA ILE A 26 8.85 7.17 3.38
C ILE A 26 10.17 7.80 3.79
N THR A 27 11.25 7.44 3.12
CA THR A 27 12.59 7.96 3.41
C THR A 27 13.17 8.66 2.18
N PRO A 28 13.91 9.77 2.36
CA PRO A 28 14.62 10.40 1.25
C PRO A 28 15.76 9.48 0.78
N ILE A 29 15.90 9.28 -0.52
CA ILE A 29 17.11 8.70 -1.14
C ILE A 29 18.06 9.85 -1.50
N ASP A 30 17.52 10.85 -2.19
CA ASP A 30 18.20 12.10 -2.55
C ASP A 30 17.21 13.28 -2.51
N LEU A 31 17.56 14.44 -3.09
CA LEU A 31 16.72 15.65 -3.11
C LEU A 31 15.49 15.57 -4.04
N GLN A 32 15.49 14.61 -4.95
CA GLN A 32 14.46 14.41 -5.97
C GLN A 32 13.91 12.99 -5.95
N THR A 33 14.34 12.12 -5.03
CA THR A 33 13.89 10.73 -4.98
C THR A 33 13.61 10.31 -3.55
N VAL A 34 12.49 9.62 -3.36
CA VAL A 34 12.13 8.98 -2.08
C VAL A 34 12.01 7.48 -2.26
N ASN A 35 12.37 6.74 -1.22
CA ASN A 35 11.96 5.35 -1.06
C ASN A 35 10.62 5.31 -0.35
N VAL A 36 9.66 4.60 -0.92
CA VAL A 36 8.41 4.21 -0.26
C VAL A 36 8.52 2.73 0.07
N SER A 37 8.74 2.43 1.35
CA SER A 37 8.74 1.07 1.88
C SER A 37 7.33 0.72 2.34
N LEU A 38 6.77 -0.35 1.79
CA LEU A 38 5.43 -0.83 2.04
C LEU A 38 5.51 -2.24 2.61
N THR A 39 5.06 -2.40 3.84
CA THR A 39 4.79 -3.71 4.44
C THR A 39 3.30 -3.99 4.36
N THR A 40 2.93 -5.08 3.70
CA THR A 40 1.56 -5.60 3.69
C THR A 40 1.46 -6.90 4.45
N GLU A 41 0.29 -7.15 5.04
CA GLU A 41 -0.10 -8.42 5.64
C GLU A 41 -1.29 -8.98 4.85
N ALA A 42 -1.25 -10.26 4.53
CA ALA A 42 -2.32 -10.91 3.77
C ALA A 42 -2.75 -12.22 4.44
N GLU A 43 -4.06 -12.50 4.44
CA GLU A 43 -4.63 -13.71 5.07
C GLU A 43 -4.26 -14.99 4.30
N GLU A 44 -3.99 -14.85 3.00
CA GLU A 44 -3.54 -15.92 2.11
C GLU A 44 -2.19 -15.56 1.50
N LEU A 45 -1.59 -16.49 0.77
CA LEU A 45 -0.33 -16.22 0.09
C LEU A 45 -0.59 -15.33 -1.12
N TYR A 46 0.01 -14.13 -1.13
CA TYR A 46 0.05 -13.25 -2.29
C TYR A 46 1.50 -13.03 -2.71
N TYR A 47 1.71 -12.78 -4.00
CA TYR A 47 2.99 -12.32 -4.53
C TYR A 47 2.87 -10.89 -5.01
N PHE A 48 3.94 -10.13 -4.81
CA PHE A 48 4.09 -8.84 -5.46
C PHE A 48 4.25 -9.06 -6.97
N ASP A 49 3.43 -8.36 -7.76
CA ASP A 49 3.47 -8.43 -9.23
C ASP A 49 4.15 -7.19 -9.80
N SER A 50 3.55 -6.03 -9.57
CA SER A 50 3.98 -4.80 -10.21
C SER A 50 3.60 -3.57 -9.38
N TRP A 51 4.13 -2.42 -9.76
CA TRP A 51 3.76 -1.15 -9.17
C TRP A 51 3.83 -0.04 -10.20
N ASN A 52 3.13 1.06 -9.92
CA ASN A 52 3.30 2.32 -10.64
C ASN A 52 3.06 3.49 -9.70
N TYR A 53 3.39 4.69 -10.17
CA TYR A 53 3.11 5.91 -9.45
C TYR A 53 2.58 7.00 -10.37
N VAL A 54 1.86 7.95 -9.76
CA VAL A 54 1.39 9.18 -10.41
C VAL A 54 1.70 10.34 -9.47
N LEU A 55 2.36 11.37 -10.00
CA LEU A 55 2.60 12.61 -9.30
C LEU A 55 1.75 13.72 -9.91
N ALA A 56 0.76 14.20 -9.17
CA ALA A 56 -0.14 15.27 -9.60
C ALA A 56 -0.07 16.43 -8.60
N GLY A 57 0.68 17.48 -8.96
CA GLY A 57 0.96 18.59 -8.05
C GLY A 57 1.74 18.13 -6.82
N ASN A 58 1.14 18.27 -5.63
CA ASN A 58 1.70 17.80 -4.37
C ASN A 58 1.14 16.44 -3.92
N VAL A 59 0.38 15.73 -4.76
CA VAL A 59 -0.15 14.40 -4.44
C VAL A 59 0.67 13.35 -5.18
N LEU A 60 1.40 12.54 -4.41
CA LEU A 60 2.04 11.33 -4.91
C LEU A 60 1.13 10.14 -4.65
N THR A 61 0.69 9.43 -5.69
CA THR A 61 -0.04 8.17 -5.56
C THR A 61 0.86 7.02 -5.98
N VAL A 62 1.03 6.02 -5.12
CA VAL A 62 1.72 4.75 -5.43
C VAL A 62 0.68 3.64 -5.43
N ASN A 63 0.60 2.91 -6.54
CA ASN A 63 -0.27 1.75 -6.68
C ASN A 63 0.61 0.49 -6.69
N ALA A 64 0.42 -0.38 -5.71
CA ALA A 64 1.05 -1.69 -5.63
C ALA A 64 0.04 -2.76 -6.05
N PHE A 65 0.45 -3.68 -6.92
CA PHE A 65 -0.39 -4.75 -7.46
C PHE A 65 0.15 -6.09 -6.99
N PHE A 66 -0.75 -6.92 -6.48
CA PHE A 66 -0.47 -8.26 -6.00
C PHE A 66 -1.32 -9.27 -6.76
N ILE A 67 -0.82 -10.49 -6.87
CA ILE A 67 -1.50 -11.64 -7.45
C ILE A 67 -1.59 -12.75 -6.41
N GLU A 68 -2.60 -13.61 -6.54
CA GLU A 68 -2.71 -14.81 -5.71
C GLU A 68 -1.49 -15.71 -5.90
N GLY A 69 -0.99 -16.21 -4.78
CA GLY A 69 -0.02 -17.29 -4.72
C GLY A 69 -0.65 -18.61 -4.32
N PHE A 70 0.16 -19.67 -4.27
CA PHE A 70 -0.28 -21.00 -3.86
C PHE A 70 0.19 -21.28 -2.44
N GLY A 71 -0.74 -21.35 -1.48
CA GLY A 71 -0.44 -21.67 -0.08
C GLY A 71 -1.53 -21.18 0.88
N SER A 72 -1.38 -21.49 2.17
CA SER A 72 -2.37 -21.18 3.21
C SER A 72 -1.75 -20.47 4.42
N THR A 73 -0.71 -19.66 4.19
CA THR A 73 0.05 -19.01 5.27
C THR A 73 -0.08 -17.50 5.16
N ILE A 74 -0.34 -16.85 6.29
CA ILE A 74 -0.29 -15.39 6.40
C ILE A 74 1.10 -14.91 5.99
N ALA A 75 1.15 -14.00 5.02
CA ALA A 75 2.40 -13.50 4.47
C ALA A 75 2.58 -12.01 4.76
N TYR A 76 3.74 -11.66 5.32
CA TYR A 76 4.22 -10.29 5.38
C TYR A 76 5.12 -10.02 4.18
N LEU A 77 4.74 -9.06 3.34
CA LEU A 77 5.50 -8.69 2.15
C LEU A 77 6.05 -7.28 2.34
N ASN A 78 7.35 -7.11 2.17
CA ASN A 78 8.03 -5.81 2.20
C ASN A 78 8.48 -5.46 0.79
N ASN A 79 7.92 -4.37 0.26
CA ASN A 79 8.24 -3.87 -1.08
C ASN A 79 8.76 -2.43 -0.97
N ASN A 80 9.78 -2.11 -1.76
CA ASN A 80 10.44 -0.81 -1.74
C ASN A 80 10.34 -0.18 -3.13
N PHE A 81 9.87 1.06 -3.19
CA PHE A 81 9.63 1.79 -4.43
C PHE A 81 10.45 3.08 -4.44
N ALA A 82 11.41 3.18 -5.36
CA ALA A 82 12.12 4.43 -5.60
C ALA A 82 11.27 5.34 -6.50
N VAL A 83 10.76 6.43 -5.93
CA VAL A 83 9.84 7.34 -6.61
C VAL A 83 10.50 8.71 -6.81
N PRO A 84 10.64 9.19 -8.05
CA PRO A 84 11.11 10.53 -8.30
C PRO A 84 10.03 11.56 -7.95
N LEU A 85 10.46 12.69 -7.41
CA LEU A 85 9.70 13.86 -7.02
C LEU A 85 10.13 15.03 -7.90
N SER A 86 9.19 15.94 -8.21
CA SER A 86 9.51 17.10 -9.03
C SER A 86 10.38 18.12 -8.29
N VAL A 87 10.11 18.35 -7.01
CA VAL A 87 10.83 19.33 -6.17
C VAL A 87 10.81 18.97 -4.68
N PRO A 88 11.79 19.40 -3.87
CA PRO A 88 11.71 19.34 -2.41
C PRO A 88 10.55 20.15 -1.83
N GLN A 89 9.43 19.51 -1.51
CA GLN A 89 8.27 20.16 -0.90
C GLN A 89 7.46 19.22 -0.01
N GLN A 90 6.30 19.70 0.47
CA GLN A 90 5.32 18.89 1.17
C GLN A 90 4.46 18.14 0.17
N TYR A 91 4.25 16.84 0.42
CA TYR A 91 3.43 15.97 -0.40
C TYR A 91 2.37 15.26 0.44
N THR A 92 1.24 14.96 -0.16
CA THR A 92 0.33 13.92 0.32
C THR A 92 0.65 12.64 -0.43
N VAL A 93 1.12 11.62 0.28
CA VAL A 93 1.41 10.31 -0.30
C VAL A 93 0.19 9.41 -0.09
N ILE A 94 -0.35 8.87 -1.18
CA ILE A 94 -1.46 7.93 -1.19
C ILE A 94 -0.91 6.59 -1.63
N ILE A 95 -0.96 5.59 -0.75
CA ILE A 95 -0.61 4.21 -1.12
C ILE A 95 -1.92 3.47 -1.36
N ARG A 96 -2.00 2.75 -2.48
CA ARG A 96 -3.12 1.87 -2.82
C ARG A 96 -2.59 0.49 -3.09
N VAL A 97 -3.20 -0.50 -2.46
CA VAL A 97 -2.91 -1.91 -2.67
C VAL A 97 -4.06 -2.52 -3.46
N PHE A 98 -3.73 -3.09 -4.61
CA PHE A 98 -4.66 -3.77 -5.48
C PHE A 98 -4.35 -5.25 -5.52
N TYR A 99 -5.41 -6.04 -5.60
CA TYR A 99 -5.34 -7.43 -6.01
C TYR A 99 -5.74 -7.55 -7.47
N THR A 100 -4.95 -8.29 -8.24
CA THR A 100 -5.24 -8.65 -9.63
C THR A 100 -5.62 -10.12 -9.67
N ASN A 101 -6.87 -10.40 -10.06
CA ASN A 101 -7.26 -11.77 -10.37
C ASN A 101 -6.77 -12.12 -11.78
N THR A 102 -5.87 -13.09 -11.89
CA THR A 102 -5.24 -13.48 -13.17
C THR A 102 -6.22 -14.12 -14.14
N VAL A 103 -7.34 -14.67 -13.66
CA VAL A 103 -8.39 -15.29 -14.48
C VAL A 103 -9.27 -14.24 -15.17
N TYR A 104 -9.58 -13.14 -14.48
CA TYR A 104 -10.53 -12.13 -14.96
C TYR A 104 -9.90 -10.77 -15.29
N ALA A 105 -8.59 -10.60 -15.08
CA ALA A 105 -7.82 -9.37 -15.32
C ALA A 105 -8.36 -8.11 -14.61
N PHE A 106 -9.26 -8.25 -13.64
CA PHE A 106 -9.76 -7.14 -12.83
C PHE A 106 -8.80 -6.82 -11.70
N LYS A 107 -8.64 -5.51 -11.47
CA LYS A 107 -7.88 -4.94 -10.36
C LYS A 107 -8.86 -4.44 -9.31
N THR A 108 -8.88 -5.07 -8.14
CA THR A 108 -9.73 -4.68 -7.03
C THR A 108 -8.88 -3.97 -5.98
N LEU A 109 -9.27 -2.74 -5.62
CA LEU A 109 -8.65 -2.05 -4.49
C LEU A 109 -8.93 -2.84 -3.21
N LYS A 110 -7.87 -3.23 -2.52
CA LYS A 110 -7.95 -3.89 -1.23
C LYS A 110 -7.78 -2.86 -0.13
N ASP A 111 -6.67 -2.14 -0.10
CA ASP A 111 -6.43 -1.17 0.98
C ASP A 111 -5.84 0.14 0.46
N MET A 112 -6.01 1.21 1.23
CA MET A 112 -5.48 2.53 0.93
C MET A 112 -5.17 3.31 2.21
N VAL A 113 -3.97 3.89 2.25
CA VAL A 113 -3.57 4.86 3.29
C VAL A 113 -3.15 6.19 2.67
N ARG A 114 -3.37 7.28 3.41
CA ARG A 114 -2.93 8.63 3.06
C ARG A 114 -2.01 9.16 4.14
N ILE A 115 -0.83 9.62 3.74
CA ILE A 115 0.25 10.00 4.64
C ILE A 115 0.78 11.38 4.24
N PRO A 116 0.78 12.37 5.14
CA PRO A 116 1.49 13.61 4.89
C PRO A 116 3.00 13.35 4.93
N TYR A 117 3.73 13.84 3.94
CA TYR A 117 5.18 13.71 3.86
C TYR A 117 5.83 15.07 3.61
N ARG A 118 6.93 15.35 4.31
CA ARG A 118 7.73 16.56 4.10
C ARG A 118 9.11 16.15 3.63
N HIS A 119 9.42 16.43 2.36
CA HIS A 119 10.74 16.13 1.85
C HIS A 119 11.80 17.06 2.49
N PRO A 120 12.98 16.54 2.88
CA PRO A 120 14.04 17.39 3.41
C PRO A 120 14.48 18.43 2.38
N ARG A 121 14.72 19.67 2.84
CA ARG A 121 15.27 20.73 1.99
C ARG A 121 16.78 20.59 1.75
N ARG A 122 17.47 19.82 2.60
CA ARG A 122 18.87 19.39 2.52
C ARG A 122 18.96 18.01 3.19
N LEU A 123 19.74 17.10 2.63
CA LEU A 123 20.08 15.85 3.33
C LEU A 123 20.97 16.19 4.54
N PRO A 124 20.86 15.46 5.67
CA PRO A 124 21.86 15.54 6.73
C PRO A 124 23.23 15.16 6.15
N GLU A 125 24.27 15.93 6.44
CA GLU A 125 25.65 15.66 5.97
C GLU A 125 26.20 14.29 6.43
N VAL A 126 25.48 13.59 7.29
CA VAL A 126 25.85 12.34 7.96
C VAL A 126 25.93 11.12 7.02
N LEU A 127 25.43 11.21 5.77
CA LEU A 127 25.47 10.09 4.81
C LEU A 127 26.63 10.17 3.78
N ARG A 128 27.63 11.03 4.00
CA ARG A 128 28.82 11.16 3.12
C ARG A 128 30.13 10.66 3.74
N GLY A 129 30.04 9.85 4.80
CA GLY A 129 31.18 9.20 5.44
C GLY A 129 31.45 7.81 4.86
#